data_AF-A0A6P0Y1V7-F1
#
_entry.id   AF-A0A6P0Y1V7-F1
#
_cell.length_a   1.000
_cell.length_b   1.000
_cell.length_c   1.000
_cell.angle_alpha   90.00
_cell.angle_beta   90.00
_cell.angle_gamma   90.00
#
_symmetry.space_group_name_H-M   'P 1'
#
loop_
_entity.id
_entity.type
_entity.pdbx_description
1 polymer ?
#
loop_
_entity_poly.entity_id
_entity_poly.type
_entity_poly.pdbx_seq_one_letter_code
_entity_poly.pdbx_strand_id
1 'polypeptide(L)' 'LLLLNAIDEIVPLRDPRVKSNPAYATVIILSRVVTRLGALDEINPVIIENLYACDLDYLINFYRKINDLEDNNLSAEKEE' A
#
# COMPACT_ATOMS: atom_id res chain seq x y z
N LEU A 1 16.38 6.25 -7.75
CA LEU A 1 16.61 6.40 -6.30
C LEU A 1 15.38 7.07 -5.70
N LEU A 2 14.22 6.39 -5.73
CA LEU A 2 13.66 5.63 -4.60
C LEU A 2 13.71 6.43 -3.28
N LEU A 3 12.63 7.17 -2.98
CA LEU A 3 12.36 7.79 -1.68
C LEU A 3 11.93 6.78 -0.61
N LEU A 4 12.37 5.53 -0.74
CA LEU A 4 12.14 4.49 0.25
C LEU A 4 13.50 3.88 0.49
N ASN A 5 14.16 4.33 1.55
CA ASN A 5 15.24 3.55 2.11
C ASN A 5 14.66 2.15 2.31
N ALA A 6 15.32 1.13 1.74
CA ALA A 6 15.01 -0.30 1.91
C ALA A 6 14.84 -0.76 3.38
N ILE A 7 15.10 0.14 4.34
CA ILE A 7 14.80 0.04 5.76
C ILE A 7 13.28 0.05 6.04
N ASP A 8 12.47 0.82 5.31
CA ASP A 8 11.01 0.87 5.50
C ASP A 8 10.26 -0.33 4.89
N GLU A 9 10.90 -1.10 4.03
CA GLU A 9 10.35 -2.32 3.42
C GLU A 9 10.31 -3.51 4.40
N ILE A 10 11.17 -3.50 5.44
CA ILE A 10 11.33 -4.61 6.38
C ILE A 10 10.47 -4.45 7.64
N VAL A 11 10.11 -3.23 8.03
CA VAL A 11 9.34 -2.97 9.27
C VAL A 11 7.90 -3.52 9.25
N PRO A 12 7.14 -3.49 8.13
CA PRO A 12 5.79 -4.04 8.07
C PRO A 12 5.73 -5.54 8.39
N LEU A 13 6.77 -6.29 8.04
CA LEU A 13 6.84 -7.75 8.24
C LEU A 13 6.94 -8.18 9.70
N ARG A 14 7.20 -7.24 10.62
CA ARG A 14 7.24 -7.51 12.06
C ARG A 14 5.88 -7.35 12.74
N ASP A 15 4.90 -6.74 12.07
CA ASP A 15 3.56 -6.58 12.65
C ASP A 15 2.82 -7.93 12.68
N PRO A 16 2.28 -8.37 13.83
CA PRO A 16 1.48 -9.59 13.93
C PRO A 16 0.32 -9.63 12.91
N ARG A 17 -0.26 -8.48 12.57
CA ARG A 17 -1.37 -8.37 11.61
C ARG A 17 -0.94 -8.72 10.19
N VAL A 18 0.29 -8.39 9.81
CA VAL A 18 0.86 -8.74 8.49
C VAL A 18 1.16 -10.23 8.40
N LYS A 19 1.57 -10.86 9.51
CA LYS A 19 1.75 -12.33 9.55
C LYS A 19 0.44 -13.08 9.35
N SER A 20 -0.66 -12.56 9.89
CA SER A 20 -1.99 -13.14 9.71
C SER A 20 -2.60 -12.81 8.34
N ASN A 21 -2.33 -11.62 7.82
CA ASN A 21 -2.82 -11.17 6.52
C ASN A 21 -1.72 -10.41 5.76
N PRO A 22 -1.04 -11.04 4.79
CA PRO A 22 0.01 -10.40 4.00
C PRO A 22 -0.46 -9.12 3.29
N ALA A 23 -1.74 -9.01 2.94
CA ALA A 23 -2.29 -7.80 2.29
C ALA A 23 -2.30 -6.58 3.22
N TYR A 24 -2.22 -6.79 4.55
CA TYR A 24 -2.15 -5.70 5.53
C TYR A 24 -0.83 -4.91 5.44
N ALA A 25 0.22 -5.47 4.81
CA ALA A 25 1.47 -4.76 4.56
C ALA A 25 1.22 -3.48 3.76
N THR A 26 0.33 -3.54 2.76
CA THR A 26 -0.02 -2.39 1.92
C THR A 26 -0.70 -1.29 2.73
N VAL A 27 -1.57 -1.65 3.68
CA VAL A 27 -2.23 -0.70 4.58
C VAL A 27 -1.20 0.05 5.43
N ILE A 28 -0.22 -0.67 5.98
CA ILE A 28 0.87 -0.08 6.78
C ILE A 28 1.69 0.87 5.91
N ILE A 29 2.07 0.45 4.71
CA ILE A 29 2.85 1.29 3.79
C ILE A 29 2.07 2.58 3.47
N LEU A 30 0.81 2.45 3.06
CA LEU A 30 -0.05 3.59 2.77
C LEU A 30 -0.17 4.55 3.96
N SER A 31 -0.32 4.04 5.18
CA SER A 31 -0.38 4.88 6.39
C SER A 31 0.89 5.70 6.65
N ARG A 32 2.04 5.28 6.11
CA ARG A 32 3.33 5.99 6.27
C ARG A 32 3.60 6.99 5.17
N VAL A 33 3.19 6.68 3.94
CA VAL A 33 3.49 7.52 2.77
C VAL A 33 2.43 8.59 2.54
N VAL A 34 1.19 8.33 2.94
CA VAL A 34 0.13 9.33 2.86
C VAL A 34 0.31 10.29 4.03
N THR A 35 0.59 11.56 3.73
CA THR A 35 0.86 12.60 4.73
C THR A 35 -0.37 13.41 5.10
N ARG A 36 -1.39 13.42 4.23
CA ARG A 36 -2.65 14.13 4.47
C ARG A 36 -3.80 13.55 3.64
N LEU A 37 -4.95 13.33 4.28
CA LEU A 37 -6.21 12.95 3.62
C LEU A 37 -7.29 13.95 4.01
N GLY A 38 -7.61 14.85 3.09
CA GLY A 38 -8.59 15.91 3.34
C GLY A 38 -8.17 16.80 4.53
N ALA A 39 -8.99 16.79 5.58
CA ALA A 39 -8.81 17.54 6.82
C ALA A 39 -8.18 16.72 7.96
N LEU A 40 -7.72 15.50 7.70
CA LEU A 40 -7.04 14.67 8.69
C LEU A 40 -5.56 15.06 8.77
N ASP A 41 -5.13 15.51 9.94
CA ASP A 41 -3.75 15.94 10.22
C ASP A 41 -2.81 14.76 10.53
N GLU A 42 -3.35 13.63 10.99
CA GLU A 42 -2.58 12.42 11.29
C GLU A 42 -3.22 11.21 10.59
N ILE A 43 -2.39 10.39 9.96
CA ILE A 43 -2.80 9.16 9.30
C ILE A 43 -2.22 7.97 10.03
N ASN A 44 -3.10 7.06 10.41
CA ASN A 44 -2.75 5.80 11.06
C ASN A 44 -3.29 4.62 10.22
N PRO A 45 -2.80 3.39 10.45
CA PRO A 45 -3.29 2.20 9.73
C PRO A 45 -4.80 1.98 9.85
N VAL A 46 -5.40 2.40 10.98
CA VAL A 46 -6.84 2.27 11.24
C VAL A 46 -7.66 3.18 10.32
N ILE A 47 -7.16 4.36 9.97
CA ILE A 47 -7.83 5.24 9.01
C ILE A 47 -7.82 4.60 7.62
N ILE A 48 -6.67 4.06 7.20
CA ILE A 48 -6.51 3.43 5.89
C ILE A 48 -7.34 2.13 5.78
N GLU A 49 -7.39 1.30 6.83
CA GLU A 49 -8.17 0.05 6.82
C GLU A 49 -9.69 0.31 6.79
N ASN A 50 -10.13 1.47 7.27
CA ASN A 50 -11.54 1.87 7.29
C ASN A 50 -11.96 2.73 6.08
N LEU A 51 -11.08 2.91 5.09
CA LEU A 51 -11.46 3.54 3.83
C LEU A 51 -12.46 2.67 3.07
N TYR A 52 -13.31 3.29 2.25
CA TYR A 52 -14.14 2.54 1.31
C TYR A 52 -13.26 1.72 0.37
N ALA A 53 -13.74 0.54 -0.02
CA ALA A 53 -12.98 -0.37 -0.87
C ALA A 53 -12.47 0.30 -2.16
N CYS A 54 -13.29 1.16 -2.79
CA CYS A 54 -12.89 1.91 -3.98
C CYS A 54 -11.78 2.93 -3.71
N ASP A 55 -11.82 3.63 -2.57
CA ASP A 55 -10.80 4.62 -2.20
C ASP A 55 -9.47 3.94 -1.85
N LEU A 56 -9.56 2.81 -1.13
CA LEU A 56 -8.39 2.00 -0.81
C LEU A 56 -7.74 1.45 -2.09
N ASP A 57 -8.52 0.90 -3.01
CA ASP A 57 -8.01 0.39 -4.29
C ASP A 57 -7.36 1.49 -5.13
N TYR A 58 -7.95 2.69 -5.15
CA TYR A 58 -7.34 3.85 -5.79
C TYR A 58 -5.96 4.18 -5.20
N LEU A 59 -5.83 4.23 -3.87
CA LEU A 59 -4.54 4.53 -3.22
C LEU A 59 -3.50 3.44 -3.47
N ILE A 60 -3.91 2.17 -3.47
CA ILE A 60 -3.03 1.03 -3.80
C ILE A 60 -2.50 1.17 -5.22
N ASN A 61 -3.38 1.39 -6.20
CA ASN A 61 -3.01 1.54 -7.60
C ASN A 61 -2.16 2.79 -7.82
N PHE A 62 -2.45 3.88 -7.12
CA PHE A 62 -1.67 5.11 -7.17
C PHE A 62 -0.25 4.92 -6.61
N TYR A 63 -0.13 4.24 -5.46
CA TYR A 63 1.16 3.88 -4.87
C TYR A 63 1.98 3.00 -5.83
N ARG A 64 1.34 2.01 -6.46
CA ARG A 64 1.99 1.15 -7.47
C ARG A 64 2.48 1.96 -8.66
N LYS A 65 1.64 2.84 -9.21
CA LYS A 65 1.97 3.71 -10.34
C LYS A 65 3.14 4.65 -10.04
N ILE A 66 3.19 5.25 -8.85
CA ILE A 66 4.31 6.12 -8.45
C ILE A 66 5.62 5.34 -8.37
N ASN A 67 5.57 4.12 -7.85
CA ASN A 67 6.75 3.29 -7.65
C ASN A 67 7.10 2.44 -8.88
N ASP A 68 6.40 2.64 -10.00
CA ASP A 68 6.55 1.85 -11.23
C ASP A 68 6.45 0.33 -10.95
N LEU A 69 5.60 -0.03 -9.97
CA LEU A 69 5.26 -1.41 -9.62
C LEU A 69 4.08 -1.89 -10.48
N GLU A 70 3.91 -1.35 -11.69
CA GLU A 70 2.96 -1.91 -12.64
C GLU A 70 3.34 -3.37 -12.88
N ASP A 71 2.51 -4.26 -12.34
CA ASP A 71 2.58 -5.67 -12.62
C ASP A 71 2.38 -5.86 -14.14
N ASN A 72 3.46 -6.20 -14.84
CA ASN A 72 3.45 -6.77 -16.19
C ASN A 72 2.71 -8.13 -16.25
N ASN A 73 1.80 -8.44 -15.31
CA ASN A 73 1.15 -9.75 -15.17
C ASN A 73 -0.28 -9.80 -15.74
N LEU A 74 -0.69 -8.83 -16.58
CA LEU A 74 -1.97 -8.89 -17.31
C LEU A 74 -1.83 -9.37 -18.77
N SER A 75 -0.63 -9.76 -19.21
CA SER A 75 -0.37 -10.27 -20.57
C SER A 75 -0.16 -11.79 -20.66
N ALA A 76 -0.20 -12.53 -19.55
CA ALA A 76 0.13 -13.97 -19.54
C ALA A 76 -1.08 -14.94 -19.52
N GLU A 77 -2.33 -14.47 -19.55
CA GLU A 77 -3.52 -15.35 -19.48
C GLU A 77 -4.54 -15.15 -20.62
N LYS A 78 -4.09 -14.81 -21.84
CA LYS A 78 -4.96 -14.84 -23.04
C LYS A 78 -4.33 -15.51 -24.26
N GLU A 79 -3.60 -16.59 -24.05
CA GLU A 79 -3.33 -17.57 -25.10
C GLU A 79 -3.73 -18.97 -24.60
N GLU A 80 -5.02 -19.28 -24.70
CA GLU A 80 -5.55 -20.63 -24.98
C GLU A 80 -6.92 -20.51 -25.69
#